data_AF-A0A8E4MEH8-F1
#
_entry.id   AF-A0A8E4MEH8-F1
#
_cell.length_a   1.000
_cell.length_b   1.000
_cell.length_c   1.000
_cell.angle_alpha   90.00
_cell.angle_beta   90.00
_cell.angle_gamma   90.00
#
_symmetry.space_group_name_H-M   'P 1'
#
loop_
_entity.id
_entity.type
_entity.pdbx_description
1 polymer ?
#
loop_
_entity_poly.entity_id
_entity_poly.type
_entity_poly.pdbx_seq_one_letter_code
_entity_poly.pdbx_strand_id
1 'polypeptide(L)' 'MSRVCTSCTRRLDESEFPTQNGRVVNVCVLCRNDIKRAQTRLAPIRRDPEQIRLNNICCTWFGPVQRTHLLRNAA' A
#
# COMPACT_ATOMS: atom_id res chain seq x y z
N MET A 1 12.88 -28.20 -9.31
CA MET A 1 13.88 -27.36 -10.01
C MET A 1 13.78 -25.95 -9.48
N SER A 2 14.89 -25.23 -9.32
CA SER A 2 14.88 -23.86 -8.77
C SER A 2 15.01 -22.80 -9.87
N ARG A 3 14.24 -21.71 -9.79
CA ARG A 3 14.31 -20.56 -10.70
C ARG A 3 14.66 -19.27 -9.96
N VAL A 4 15.15 -18.29 -10.69
CA VAL A 4 15.46 -16.96 -10.15
C VAL A 4 14.34 -16.00 -10.50
N CYS A 5 13.79 -15.32 -9.49
CA CYS A 5 12.77 -14.30 -9.71
C CYS A 5 13.38 -13.05 -10.35
N THR A 6 12.79 -12.56 -11.45
CA THR A 6 13.30 -11.36 -12.15
C THR A 6 13.04 -10.06 -11.39
N SER A 7 12.15 -10.06 -10.39
CA SER A 7 11.81 -8.86 -9.60
C SER A 7 12.64 -8.73 -8.32
N CYS A 8 12.79 -9.81 -7.55
CA CYS A 8 13.52 -9.78 -6.27
C CYS A 8 14.81 -10.60 -6.25
N THR A 9 15.23 -11.15 -7.39
CA THR A 9 16.48 -11.92 -7.61
C THR A 9 16.69 -13.15 -6.71
N ARG A 10 15.70 -13.51 -5.88
CA ARG A 10 15.72 -14.74 -5.05
C ARG A 10 15.66 -15.99 -5.92
N ARG A 11 16.41 -17.01 -5.52
CA ARG A 11 16.32 -18.37 -6.06
C ARG A 11 15.26 -19.15 -5.27
N LEU A 12 14.21 -19.60 -5.95
CA LEU A 12 13.02 -20.21 -5.35
C LEU A 12 12.61 -21.47 -6.13
N ASP A 13 11.80 -22.33 -5.53
CA ASP A 13 11.21 -23.48 -6.21
C ASP A 13 10.21 -23.06 -7.29
N GLU A 14 10.05 -23.88 -8.32
CA GLU A 14 9.10 -23.61 -9.41
C GLU A 14 7.65 -23.46 -8.95
N SER A 15 7.26 -24.06 -7.82
CA SER A 15 5.93 -23.90 -7.22
C SER A 15 5.64 -22.46 -6.76
N GLU A 16 6.68 -21.64 -6.54
CA GLU A 16 6.56 -20.23 -6.15
C GLU A 16 6.33 -19.29 -7.35
N PHE A 17 6.26 -19.83 -8.57
CA PHE A 17 6.05 -19.07 -9.79
C PHE A 17 4.66 -19.35 -10.38
N PRO A 18 3.77 -18.35 -10.43
CA PRO A 18 2.42 -18.58 -10.92
C PRO A 18 2.38 -18.78 -12.43
N THR A 19 1.34 -19.47 -12.90
CA THR A 19 1.02 -19.60 -14.33
C THR A 19 0.06 -18.48 -14.76
N GLN A 20 0.36 -17.82 -15.88
CA GLN A 20 -0.51 -16.83 -16.52
C GLN A 20 -0.66 -17.16 -18.00
N ASN A 21 -1.90 -17.25 -18.48
CA ASN A 21 -2.22 -17.62 -19.87
C ASN A 21 -1.51 -18.92 -20.32
N GLY A 22 -1.49 -19.93 -19.44
CA GLY A 22 -0.83 -21.22 -19.70
C GLY A 22 0.70 -21.22 -19.65
N ARG A 23 1.35 -20.09 -19.29
CA ARG A 23 2.81 -19.99 -19.18
C ARG A 23 3.25 -19.62 -17.77
N VAL A 24 4.28 -20.29 -17.26
CA VAL A 24 4.91 -19.93 -15.97
C VAL A 24 5.63 -18.60 -16.13
N VAL A 25 5.31 -17.61 -15.29
CA VAL A 25 6.00 -16.31 -15.31
C VAL A 25 7.27 -16.34 -14.47
N ASN A 26 8.25 -15.52 -14.82
CA ASN A 26 9.54 -15.43 -14.10
C ASN A 26 9.50 -14.54 -12.85
N VAL A 27 8.32 -14.14 -12.41
CA VAL A 27 8.11 -13.31 -11.20
C VAL A 27 7.40 -14.17 -10.17
N CYS A 28 7.98 -14.30 -8.97
CA CYS A 28 7.40 -15.11 -7.91
C CYS A 28 6.05 -14.55 -7.42
N VAL A 29 5.24 -15.41 -6.78
CA VAL A 29 3.90 -15.06 -6.26
C VAL A 29 3.95 -13.83 -5.35
N LEU A 30 4.94 -13.72 -4.47
CA LEU A 30 5.07 -12.59 -3.55
C LEU A 30 5.27 -11.25 -4.28
N CYS A 31 6.27 -11.16 -5.17
CA CYS A 31 6.50 -9.94 -5.95
C CYS A 31 5.29 -9.58 -6.81
N ARG A 32 4.62 -10.58 -7.39
CA ARG A 32 3.39 -10.34 -8.16
C ARG A 32 2.29 -9.75 -7.27
N ASN A 33 2.14 -10.24 -6.04
CA ASN A 33 1.16 -9.71 -5.10
C ASN A 33 1.49 -8.28 -4.68
N ASP A 34 2.76 -7.96 -4.46
CA ASP A 34 3.19 -6.61 -4.13
C ASP A 34 2.94 -5.64 -5.30
N ILE A 35 3.27 -6.04 -6.53
CA ILE A 35 2.96 -5.26 -7.73
C ILE A 35 1.45 -5.01 -7.85
N LYS A 36 0.63 -6.04 -7.65
CA LYS A 36 -0.84 -5.89 -7.64
C LYS A 36 -1.30 -4.93 -6.56
N ARG A 37 -0.79 -5.06 -5.33
CA ARG A 37 -1.13 -4.18 -4.20
C ARG A 37 -0.76 -2.73 -4.51
N ALA A 38 0.43 -2.48 -5.05
CA ALA A 38 0.88 -1.14 -5.42
C ALA A 38 0.01 -0.51 -6.53
N GLN A 39 -0.52 -1.30 -7.45
CA GLN A 39 -1.42 -0.85 -8.52
C GLN A 39 -2.88 -0.74 -8.08
N THR A 40 -3.25 -1.36 -6.96
CA THR A 40 -4.63 -1.37 -6.47
C THR A 40 -4.97 0.02 -5.94
N ARG A 41 -5.93 0.69 -6.58
CA ARG A 41 -6.49 1.94 -6.06
C ARG A 41 -7.24 1.62 -4.76
N LEU A 42 -6.77 2.17 -3.66
CA LEU A 42 -7.48 2.08 -2.39
C LEU A 42 -8.79 2.86 -2.47
N ALA A 43 -9.84 2.34 -1.86
CA ALA A 43 -11.07 3.10 -1.68
C ALA A 43 -10.77 4.36 -0.85
N PRO A 44 -11.46 5.48 -1.13
CA PRO A 44 -11.35 6.66 -0.28
C PRO A 44 -11.63 6.29 1.18
N ILE A 45 -10.75 6.71 2.07
CA ILE A 45 -10.99 6.56 3.51
C ILE A 45 -12.19 7.44 3.85
N ARG A 46 -13.23 6.84 4.43
CA ARG A 46 -14.37 7.62 4.93
C ARG A 46 -13.88 8.50 6.07
N ARG A 47 -14.25 9.77 6.02
CA ARG A 47 -13.96 10.72 7.10
C ARG A 47 -14.77 10.32 8.31
N ASP A 48 -14.10 9.91 9.38
CA ASP A 48 -14.70 9.69 10.69
C ASP A 48 -14.63 11.01 11.48
N PRO A 49 -15.79 11.63 11.81
CA PRO A 49 -15.84 12.86 12.59
C PRO A 49 -15.16 12.75 13.96
N GLU A 50 -15.24 11.58 14.60
CA GLU A 50 -14.61 11.36 15.91
C GLU A 50 -13.10 11.30 15.78
N GLN A 51 -12.59 10.56 14.80
CA GLN A 51 -11.16 10.50 14.50
C GLN A 51 -10.59 11.89 14.14
N ILE A 52 -11.32 12.70 13.36
CA ILE A 52 -10.93 14.08 13.04
C ILE A 52 -10.87 14.94 14.30
N ARG A 53 -11.89 14.84 15.17
CA ARG A 53 -11.93 15.56 16.44
C ARG A 53 -10.74 15.19 17.33
N LEU A 54 -10.47 13.90 17.48
CA LEU A 54 -9.35 13.39 18.28
C LEU A 54 -8.01 13.82 17.70
N ASN A 55 -7.82 13.73 16.39
CA ASN A 55 -6.60 14.22 15.73
C ASN A 55 -6.41 15.72 15.95
N ASN A 56 -7.46 16.54 15.85
CA ASN A 56 -7.34 17.98 16.09
C ASN A 56 -7.00 18.33 17.54
N ILE A 57 -7.45 17.52 18.51
CA ILE A 57 -7.14 17.70 19.93
C ILE A 57 -5.72 17.21 20.24
N CYS A 58 -5.31 16.08 19.64
CA CYS A 58 -4.11 15.34 20.00
C CYS A 58 -2.91 15.59 19.09
N CYS A 59 -3.07 16.22 17.92
CA CYS A 59 -1.96 16.66 17.04
C CYS A 59 -1.22 17.85 17.65
N THR A 60 -0.60 17.61 18.81
CA THR A 60 0.29 18.56 19.49
C THR A 60 1.68 18.61 18.86
N TRP A 61 2.00 17.67 17.96
CA TRP A 61 3.31 17.55 17.29
C TRP A 61 3.61 18.68 16.30
N PHE A 62 2.61 19.40 15.78
CA PHE A 62 2.82 20.51 14.83
C PHE A 62 2.84 21.90 15.49
N GLY A 63 2.93 21.97 16.82
CA GLY A 63 2.65 23.21 17.54
C GLY A 63 1.17 23.59 17.45
N PRO A 64 0.72 24.67 18.10
CA PRO A 64 -0.67 25.06 18.04
C PRO A 64 -1.06 25.33 16.59
N VAL A 65 -1.90 24.46 16.02
CA VAL A 65 -2.65 24.76 14.79
C VAL A 65 -3.30 26.11 15.04
N GLN A 66 -2.85 27.14 14.33
CA GLN A 66 -3.48 28.45 14.38
C GLN A 66 -4.96 28.25 14.05
N ARG A 67 -5.80 28.36 15.09
CA ARG A 67 -7.25 28.16 15.03
C ARG A 67 -7.97 29.11 14.06
N THR A 68 -7.24 30.04 13.45
CA THR A 68 -7.74 31.02 12.47
C THR A 68 -7.74 30.50 11.04
N HIS A 69 -6.99 29.44 10.72
CA HIS A 69 -6.96 28.87 9.37
C HIS A 69 -7.55 27.46 9.38
N LEU A 70 -8.80 27.35 8.92
CA LEU A 70 -9.39 26.05 8.58
C LEU A 70 -8.43 25.34 7.59
N LEU A 71 -8.01 24.12 7.94
CA LEU A 71 -7.24 23.26 7.07
C LEU A 71 -8.07 23.03 5.79
N ARG A 72 -7.78 23.79 4.73
CA ARG A 72 -8.52 23.82 3.45
C ARG A 72 -8.66 22.45 2.78
N ASN A 73 -7.92 21.45 3.24
CA ASN A 73 -7.86 20.12 2.63
C ASN A 73 -8.69 19.05 3.39
N ALA A 74 -9.51 19.44 4.37
CA ALA A 74 -10.41 18.54 5.09
C ALA A 74 -11.87 18.56 4.58
N ALA A 75 -12.18 19.32 3.52
CA ALA A 75 -13.50 19.45 2.90
C ALA A 75 -13.66 18.57 1.66
#